data_AF-A0AAD6FC15-F1
#
_entry.id   AF-A0AAD6FC15-F1
#
_cell.length_a   1.000
_cell.length_b   1.000
_cell.length_c   1.000
_cell.angle_alpha   90.00
_cell.angle_beta   90.00
_cell.angle_gamma   90.00
#
_symmetry.space_group_name_H-M   'P 1'
#
loop_
_entity.id
_entity.type
_entity.pdbx_description
1 polymer ?
#
loop_
_entity_poly.entity_id
_entity_poly.type
_entity_poly.pdbx_seq_one_letter_code
_entity_poly.pdbx_strand_id
1 'polypeptide(L)'
;MLKAPEKNKDKATRRSCIREKPLWFQEHLDPEKTAFTKKDACDIVDRFKPELELMNGIKGRQGRLHGVREAVVKQTMEREQYEVGFEIPDIINAKNLKTFRVDW
;
A
#
# COMPACT_ATOMS: atom_id res chain seq x y z
N MET A 1 -15.44 -11.89 -32.28
CA MET A 1 -15.46 -11.06 -31.05
C MET A 1 -14.03 -10.83 -30.59
N LEU A 2 -13.55 -9.58 -30.66
CA LEU A 2 -12.19 -9.19 -30.30
C LEU A 2 -12.04 -9.17 -28.77
N LYS A 3 -11.16 -10.01 -28.21
CA LYS A 3 -10.72 -9.91 -26.80
C LYS A 3 -9.91 -8.62 -26.63
N ALA A 4 -10.44 -7.69 -25.82
CA ALA A 4 -9.71 -6.50 -25.42
C ALA A 4 -8.46 -6.87 -24.57
N PRO A 5 -7.36 -6.10 -24.65
CA PRO A 5 -6.06 -6.51 -24.12
C PRO A 5 -6.00 -6.40 -22.59
N GLU A 6 -5.89 -7.55 -21.93
CA GLU A 6 -5.73 -7.73 -20.47
C GLU A 6 -4.47 -7.03 -19.91
N LYS A 7 -3.48 -6.74 -20.77
CA LYS A 7 -2.20 -6.08 -20.41
C LYS A 7 -2.32 -4.63 -19.91
N ASN A 8 -3.46 -3.96 -20.09
CA ASN A 8 -3.61 -2.56 -19.72
C ASN A 8 -4.11 -2.36 -18.26
N LYS A 9 -4.79 -3.36 -17.69
CA LYS A 9 -5.41 -3.25 -16.36
C LYS A 9 -4.40 -3.40 -15.22
N ASP A 10 -3.40 -4.27 -15.37
CA ASP A 10 -2.33 -4.41 -14.37
C ASP A 10 -1.44 -3.17 -14.29
N LYS A 11 -1.18 -2.53 -15.43
CA LYS A 11 -0.45 -1.26 -15.48
C LYS A 11 -1.25 -0.13 -14.83
N ALA A 12 -2.57 -0.09 -15.03
CA ALA A 12 -3.44 0.90 -14.39
C ALA A 12 -3.54 0.69 -12.88
N THR A 13 -3.71 -0.55 -12.41
CA THR A 13 -3.74 -0.88 -10.97
C THR A 13 -2.40 -0.56 -10.30
N ARG A 14 -1.29 -0.97 -10.90
CA ARG A 14 0.05 -0.65 -10.41
C ARG A 14 0.29 0.86 -10.35
N ARG A 15 -0.18 1.60 -11.37
CA ARG A 15 -0.11 3.08 -11.39
C ARG A 15 -0.98 3.71 -10.29
N SER A 16 -2.15 3.15 -9.98
CA SER A 16 -2.97 3.57 -8.83
C SER A 16 -2.19 3.42 -7.53
N CYS A 17 -1.66 2.23 -7.26
CA CYS A 17 -0.92 1.97 -6.01
C CYS A 17 0.33 2.84 -5.86
N ILE A 18 1.04 3.17 -6.96
CA ILE A 18 2.22 4.06 -6.93
C ILE A 18 1.85 5.49 -6.52
N ARG A 19 0.63 5.96 -6.82
CA ARG A 19 0.19 7.33 -6.52
C ARG A 19 -0.60 7.42 -5.21
N GLU A 20 -1.51 6.48 -5.00
CA GLU A 20 -2.41 6.45 -3.84
C GLU A 20 -1.64 6.16 -2.55
N LYS A 21 -0.60 5.32 -2.60
CA LYS A 21 0.21 5.01 -1.42
C LYS A 21 0.94 6.25 -0.91
N PRO A 22 1.79 6.96 -1.67
CA PRO A 22 2.40 8.21 -1.20
C PRO A 22 1.39 9.24 -0.69
N LEU A 23 0.26 9.40 -1.39
CA LEU A 23 -0.79 10.35 -1.00
C LEU A 23 -1.40 10.01 0.36
N TRP A 24 -1.73 8.74 0.61
CA TRP A 24 -2.23 8.31 1.92
C TRP A 24 -1.25 8.65 3.04
N PHE A 25 0.06 8.41 2.81
CA PHE A 25 1.08 8.78 3.78
C PHE A 25 1.14 10.29 4.00
N GLN A 26 1.03 11.12 2.96
CA GLN A 26 0.99 12.57 3.13
C GLN A 26 -0.22 13.03 3.97
N GLU A 27 -1.40 12.45 3.76
CA GLU A 27 -2.63 12.81 4.48
C GLU A 27 -2.65 12.33 5.94
N HIS A 28 -1.96 11.22 6.25
CA HIS A 28 -2.04 10.55 7.56
C HIS A 28 -0.79 10.77 8.44
N LEU A 29 0.25 11.42 7.92
CA LEU A 29 1.37 11.88 8.73
C LEU A 29 1.01 13.17 9.46
N ASP A 30 1.40 13.25 10.74
CA ASP A 30 1.30 14.49 11.50
C ASP A 30 2.12 15.61 10.80
N PRO A 31 1.51 16.71 10.36
CA PRO A 31 2.19 17.77 9.62
C PRO A 31 3.21 18.55 10.47
N GLU A 32 3.02 18.61 11.79
CA GLU A 32 3.88 19.36 12.71
C GLU A 32 5.08 18.55 13.19
N LYS A 33 4.96 17.22 13.18
CA LYS A 33 6.06 16.32 13.59
C LYS A 33 7.23 16.39 12.62
N THR A 34 8.43 16.75 13.08
CA THR A 34 9.61 16.93 12.20
C THR A 34 10.57 15.75 12.20
N ALA A 35 10.38 14.78 13.11
CA ALA A 35 11.20 13.58 13.22
C ALA A 35 10.31 12.38 13.56
N PHE A 36 10.44 11.31 12.77
CA PHE A 36 9.80 10.03 13.04
C PHE A 36 10.84 9.01 13.50
N THR A 37 10.49 8.25 14.51
CA THR A 37 11.29 7.11 14.96
C THR A 37 10.96 5.86 14.13
N LYS A 38 11.79 4.83 14.24
CA LYS A 38 11.47 3.50 13.66
C LYS A 38 10.14 2.96 14.19
N LYS A 39 9.84 3.20 15.48
CA LYS A 39 8.57 2.80 16.08
C LYS A 39 7.40 3.53 15.42
N ASP A 40 7.50 4.85 15.23
CA ASP A 40 6.45 5.60 14.55
C ASP A 40 6.20 5.07 13.14
N ALA A 41 7.28 4.74 12.41
CA ALA A 41 7.16 4.15 11.06
C ALA A 41 6.42 2.81 11.07
N CYS A 42 6.72 1.92 12.03
CA CYS A 42 5.95 0.67 12.20
C CYS A 42 4.48 0.95 12.51
N ASP A 43 4.20 1.86 13.44
CA ASP A 43 2.84 2.20 13.84
C ASP A 43 2.03 2.86 12.68
N ILE A 44 2.70 3.53 11.74
CA ILE A 44 2.08 4.06 10.51
C ILE A 44 1.83 2.95 9.49
N VAL A 45 2.79 2.04 9.30
CA VAL A 45 2.62 0.88 8.41
C VAL A 45 1.45 0.01 8.85
N ASP A 46 1.30 -0.23 10.15
CA ASP A 46 0.19 -1.01 10.68
C ASP A 46 -1.18 -0.34 10.43
N ARG A 47 -1.22 1.00 10.42
CA ARG A 47 -2.42 1.77 10.02
C ARG A 47 -2.68 1.73 8.51
N PHE A 48 -1.64 1.60 7.69
CA PHE A 48 -1.77 1.51 6.23
C PHE A 48 -2.18 0.12 5.73
N LYS A 49 -1.86 -0.95 6.47
CA LYS A 49 -2.16 -2.34 6.05
C LYS A 49 -3.64 -2.57 5.68
N PRO A 50 -4.64 -2.12 6.45
CA PRO A 50 -6.05 -2.26 6.07
C PRO A 50 -6.40 -1.46 4.80
N GLU A 51 -5.81 -0.28 4.62
CA GLU A 51 -6.04 0.53 3.42
C GLU A 51 -5.49 -0.17 2.18
N LEU A 52 -4.31 -0.79 2.28
CA LEU A 52 -3.73 -1.58 1.21
C LEU A 52 -4.63 -2.76 0.83
N GLU A 53 -5.22 -3.45 1.82
CA GLU A 53 -6.19 -4.52 1.55
C GLU A 53 -7.42 -4.00 0.81
N LEU A 54 -7.89 -2.79 1.15
CA LEU A 54 -9.00 -2.14 0.44
C LEU A 54 -8.63 -1.80 -1.01
N MET A 55 -7.47 -1.17 -1.22
CA MET A 55 -6.94 -0.81 -2.54
C MET A 55 -6.76 -2.04 -3.43
N ASN A 56 -6.28 -3.14 -2.86
CA ASN A 56 -6.13 -4.42 -3.56
C ASN A 56 -7.47 -5.15 -3.74
N GLY A 57 -8.39 -5.03 -2.79
CA GLY A 57 -9.71 -5.66 -2.76
C GLY A 57 -10.72 -5.06 -3.74
N ILE A 58 -10.44 -3.88 -4.30
CA ILE A 58 -11.19 -3.32 -5.44
C ILE A 58 -11.09 -4.26 -6.68
N LYS A 59 -10.12 -5.18 -6.70
CA LYS A 59 -10.08 -6.31 -7.65
C LYS A 59 -10.98 -7.46 -7.21
N GLY A 60 -12.27 -7.37 -7.52
CA GLY A 60 -13.03 -8.56 -7.91
C GLY A 60 -14.25 -8.88 -7.04
N ARG A 61 -15.41 -8.52 -7.58
CA ARG A 61 -16.61 -9.36 -7.45
C ARG A 61 -16.27 -10.75 -8.00
N GLN A 62 -15.87 -11.71 -7.16
CA GLN A 62 -15.88 -13.12 -7.52
C GLN A 62 -16.54 -13.94 -6.41
N GLY A 63 -17.51 -14.75 -6.79
CA GLY A 63 -18.50 -15.32 -5.89
C GLY A 63 -17.99 -16.30 -4.82
N ARG A 64 -18.95 -16.65 -3.96
CA ARG A 64 -18.95 -17.39 -2.69
C ARG A 64 -18.13 -18.69 -2.56
N LEU A 65 -17.39 -19.15 -3.58
CA LEU A 65 -16.66 -20.41 -3.60
C LEU A 65 -15.13 -20.28 -3.37
N HIS A 66 -14.59 -19.06 -3.20
CA HIS A 66 -13.14 -18.82 -3.11
C HIS A 66 -12.56 -18.64 -1.70
N GLY A 67 -13.35 -18.76 -0.63
CA GLY A 67 -12.89 -18.40 0.73
C GLY A 67 -11.66 -19.17 1.24
N VAL A 68 -11.51 -20.46 0.93
CA VAL A 68 -10.36 -21.26 1.38
C VAL A 68 -9.08 -20.92 0.60
N ARG A 69 -9.19 -20.70 -0.72
CA ARG A 69 -8.04 -20.31 -1.54
C ARG A 69 -7.59 -18.89 -1.24
N GLU A 70 -8.53 -17.97 -1.04
CA GLU A 70 -8.25 -16.59 -0.63
C GLU A 70 -7.60 -16.53 0.75
N ALA A 71 -8.05 -17.36 1.71
CA ALA A 71 -7.43 -17.41 3.03
C ALA A 71 -5.98 -17.89 3.00
N VAL A 72 -5.66 -18.92 2.21
CA VAL A 72 -4.28 -19.42 2.06
C VAL A 72 -3.40 -18.41 1.33
N VAL A 73 -3.91 -17.76 0.27
CA VAL A 73 -3.19 -16.71 -0.45
C VAL A 73 -2.96 -15.51 0.47
N LYS A 74 -3.97 -15.07 1.22
CA LYS A 74 -3.86 -13.97 2.19
C LYS A 74 -2.84 -14.29 3.28
N GLN A 75 -2.91 -15.48 3.86
CA GLN A 75 -1.95 -15.93 4.88
C GLN A 75 -0.52 -15.99 4.34
N THR A 76 -0.35 -16.45 3.09
CA THR A 76 0.98 -16.52 2.46
C THR A 76 1.51 -15.12 2.18
N MET A 77 0.68 -14.22 1.66
CA MET A 77 1.06 -12.82 1.42
C MET A 77 1.37 -12.08 2.73
N GLU A 78 0.58 -12.26 3.78
CA GLU A 78 0.84 -11.67 5.10
C GLU A 78 2.19 -12.14 5.66
N ARG A 79 2.49 -13.44 5.50
CA ARG A 79 3.76 -14.03 5.97
C ARG A 79 4.96 -13.54 5.16
N GLU A 80 4.86 -13.52 3.83
CA GLU A 80 5.91 -12.97 2.98
C GLU A 80 6.13 -11.48 3.23
N GLN A 81 5.06 -10.71 3.44
CA GLN A 81 5.15 -9.28 3.74
C GLN A 81 5.75 -9.00 5.13
N TYR A 82 5.59 -9.92 6.08
CA TYR A 82 6.27 -9.86 7.37
C TYR A 82 7.78 -10.17 7.23
N GLU A 83 8.15 -11.14 6.38
CA GLU A 83 9.55 -11.53 6.18
C GLU A 83 10.33 -10.56 5.26
N VAL A 84 9.69 -10.01 4.23
CA VAL A 84 10.29 -9.08 3.26
C VAL A 84 10.19 -7.61 3.72
N GLY A 85 9.24 -7.31 4.60
CA GLY A 85 8.96 -5.95 5.05
C GLY A 85 8.15 -5.14 4.06
N PHE A 86 7.73 -3.94 4.48
CA PHE A 86 6.91 -3.03 3.68
C PHE A 86 7.72 -1.83 3.21
N GLU A 87 7.78 -1.61 1.89
CA GLU A 87 8.42 -0.41 1.35
C GLU A 87 7.55 0.81 1.67
N ILE A 88 8.11 1.83 2.30
CA ILE A 88 7.41 3.09 2.61
C ILE A 88 8.31 4.28 2.26
N PRO A 89 7.73 5.48 2.07
CA PRO A 89 8.53 6.70 2.00
C PRO A 89 9.45 6.84 3.21
N ASP A 90 10.67 7.32 3.01
CA ASP A 90 11.61 7.56 4.10
C ASP A 90 11.20 8.80 4.91
N ILE A 91 10.37 8.54 5.92
CA ILE A 91 9.87 9.55 6.87
C ILE A 91 10.79 9.75 8.08
N ILE A 92 11.76 8.84 8.27
CA ILE A 92 12.69 8.90 9.41
C ILE A 92 13.80 9.91 9.12
N ASN A 93 14.28 9.96 7.88
CA ASN A 93 15.24 10.96 7.47
C ASN A 93 14.55 12.33 7.30
N ALA A 94 14.92 13.29 8.15
CA ALA A 94 14.34 14.62 8.15
C ALA A 94 14.48 15.38 6.80
N LYS A 95 15.55 15.13 6.03
CA LYS A 95 15.72 15.73 4.71
C LYS A 95 14.72 15.14 3.71
N ASN A 96 14.55 13.82 3.73
CA ASN A 96 13.62 13.12 2.83
C ASN A 96 12.17 13.43 3.21
N LEU A 97 11.85 13.49 4.50
CA LEU A 97 10.53 13.91 5.00
C LEU A 97 10.16 15.31 4.55
N LYS A 98 11.09 16.27 4.60
CA LYS A 98 10.84 17.63 4.08
C LYS A 98 10.49 17.60 2.60
N THR A 99 11.28 16.89 1.79
CA THR A 99 10.98 16.73 0.35
C THR A 99 9.66 16.00 0.11
N PHE A 100 9.32 15.03 0.95
CA PHE A 100 8.09 14.25 0.84
C PHE A 100 6.83 15.07 1.16
N ARG A 101 6.95 16.10 2.00
CA ARG A 101 5.84 17.01 2.37
C ARG A 101 5.61 18.14 1.38
N VAL A 102 6.62 18.50 0.59
CA VAL A 102 6.44 19.51 -0.45
C VAL A 102 5.72 18.81 -1.60
N ASP A 103 4.48 19.23 -1.88
CA ASP A 103 3.66 18.71 -2.99
C ASP A 103 4.47 18.67 -4.30
N TRP A 104 4.32 17.58 -5.05
CA TRP A 104 4.84 17.40 -6.41
C TRP A 104 3.80 17.76 -7.46
#